data_AF-A0A086AK95-F1
#
_entry.id   AF-A0A086AK95-F1
#
_cell.length_a   1.000
_cell.length_b   1.000
_cell.length_c   1.000
_cell.angle_alpha   90.00
_cell.angle_beta   90.00
_cell.angle_gamma   90.00
#
_symmetry.space_group_name_H-M   'P 1'
#
loop_
_entity.id
_entity.type
_entity.pdbx_description
1 polymer ?
#
loop_
_entity_poly.entity_id
_entity_poly.type
_entity_poly.pdbx_seq_one_letter_code
_entity_poly.pdbx_strand_id
1 'polypeptide(L)'
;MNLFPHLKLNKMKKSFLISDLFLKYQSIVYLFIILWALLIANFQNLFVIWKYIELINRIVFFVYFLIGLSSVIILIMQISGIYFSSENNIKRRVWIVVNILLYYGVLSGDLYLSTQFRF
;
A
#
# COMPACT_ATOMS: atom_id res chain seq x y z
N MET A 1 -7.61 -27.85 28.33
CA MET A 1 -6.27 -27.79 27.71
C MET A 1 -6.45 -27.43 26.24
N ASN A 2 -6.15 -26.19 25.84
CA ASN A 2 -6.44 -25.70 24.47
C ASN A 2 -5.43 -26.28 23.48
N LEU A 3 -5.86 -27.26 22.68
CA LEU A 3 -4.95 -28.06 21.85
C LEU A 3 -4.34 -27.33 20.63
N PHE A 4 -4.77 -26.11 20.27
CA PHE A 4 -4.26 -25.43 19.07
C PHE A 4 -4.17 -23.89 19.18
N PRO A 5 -3.27 -23.34 20.03
CA PRO A 5 -3.08 -21.89 20.14
C PRO A 5 -2.63 -21.24 18.82
N HIS A 6 -1.87 -21.96 17.99
CA HIS A 6 -1.37 -21.48 16.70
C HIS A 6 -2.47 -21.28 15.65
N LEU A 7 -3.47 -22.17 15.59
CA LEU A 7 -4.62 -22.04 14.68
C LEU A 7 -5.48 -20.81 15.05
N LYS A 8 -5.64 -20.55 16.34
CA LYS A 8 -6.38 -19.38 16.84
C LYS A 8 -5.67 -18.07 16.48
N LEU A 9 -4.35 -18.03 16.61
CA LEU A 9 -3.53 -16.87 16.26
C LEU A 9 -3.57 -16.55 14.76
N ASN A 10 -3.49 -17.56 13.90
CA ASN A 10 -3.59 -17.38 12.45
C ASN A 10 -4.96 -16.86 12.01
N LYS A 11 -6.04 -17.34 12.65
CA LYS A 11 -7.40 -16.86 12.40
C LYS A 11 -7.57 -15.40 12.82
N MET A 12 -7.00 -15.00 13.96
CA MET A 12 -7.00 -13.61 14.44
C MET A 12 -6.19 -12.68 13.51
N LYS A 13 -5.00 -13.10 13.07
CA LYS A 13 -4.17 -12.33 12.12
C LYS A 13 -4.85 -12.11 10.77
N LYS A 14 -5.46 -13.17 10.20
CA LYS A 14 -6.23 -13.05 8.95
C LYS A 14 -7.43 -12.12 9.10
N SER A 15 -8.14 -12.18 10.23
CA SER A 15 -9.27 -11.28 10.51
C SER A 15 -8.85 -9.82 10.56
N PHE A 16 -7.70 -9.52 11.18
CA PHE A 16 -7.18 -8.15 11.27
C PHE A 16 -6.82 -7.54 9.92
N LEU A 17 -6.11 -8.28 9.06
CA LEU A 17 -5.70 -7.81 7.72
C LEU A 17 -6.87 -7.54 6.76
N ILE A 18 -8.04 -8.09 7.09
CA ILE A 18 -9.27 -7.91 6.32
C ILE A 18 -10.24 -6.97 7.07
N SER A 19 -9.81 -6.40 8.21
CA SER A 19 -10.63 -5.47 8.99
C SER A 19 -10.80 -4.12 8.29
N ASP A 20 -11.93 -3.47 8.56
CA ASP A 20 -12.28 -2.18 7.97
C ASP A 20 -11.27 -1.09 8.36
N LEU A 21 -10.69 -1.20 9.56
CA LEU A 21 -9.69 -0.28 10.07
C LEU A 21 -8.38 -0.41 9.28
N PHE A 22 -7.93 -1.64 9.06
CA PHE A 22 -6.72 -1.93 8.29
C PHE A 22 -6.85 -1.43 6.84
N LEU A 23 -8.00 -1.68 6.20
CA LEU A 23 -8.28 -1.21 4.85
C LEU A 23 -8.18 0.31 4.72
N LYS A 24 -8.67 1.06 5.71
CA LYS A 24 -8.57 2.53 5.73
C LYS A 24 -7.12 3.00 5.87
N TYR A 25 -6.34 2.41 6.78
CA TYR A 25 -4.93 2.76 6.93
C TYR A 25 -4.13 2.45 5.67
N GLN A 26 -4.39 1.31 5.05
CA GLN A 26 -3.80 0.92 3.78
C GLN A 26 -4.09 1.97 2.69
N SER A 27 -5.34 2.45 2.58
CA SER A 27 -5.69 3.53 1.63
C SER A 27 -4.95 4.83 1.90
N ILE A 28 -4.82 5.22 3.18
CA ILE A 28 -4.11 6.45 3.58
C ILE A 28 -2.63 6.37 3.18
N VAL A 29 -1.99 5.23 3.43
CA VAL A 29 -0.59 5.01 3.03
C VAL A 29 -0.43 5.11 1.52
N TYR A 30 -1.34 4.50 0.75
CA TYR A 30 -1.28 4.60 -0.71
C TYR A 30 -1.49 6.02 -1.22
N LEU A 31 -2.46 6.75 -0.68
CA LEU A 31 -2.68 8.15 -1.02
C LEU A 31 -1.44 9.01 -0.72
N PHE A 32 -0.78 8.76 0.41
CA PHE A 32 0.45 9.47 0.76
C PHE A 32 1.56 9.25 -0.28
N ILE A 33 1.78 8.01 -0.71
CA ILE A 33 2.79 7.68 -1.73
C ILE A 33 2.48 8.39 -3.06
N ILE A 34 1.21 8.34 -3.50
CA ILE A 34 0.76 8.98 -4.74
C ILE A 34 0.97 10.50 -4.68
N LEU A 35 0.55 11.13 -3.58
CA LEU A 35 0.72 12.56 -3.38
C LEU A 35 2.19 12.97 -3.31
N TRP A 36 3.05 12.14 -2.71
CA TRP A 36 4.49 12.36 -2.70
C TRP A 36 5.07 12.35 -4.12
N ALA A 37 4.73 11.35 -4.93
CA ALA A 37 5.19 11.28 -6.31
C ALA A 37 4.74 12.50 -7.15
N LEU A 38 3.50 12.96 -6.99
CA LEU A 38 2.99 14.18 -7.62
C LEU A 38 3.70 15.44 -7.15
N LEU A 39 3.99 15.53 -5.86
CA LEU A 39 4.75 16.65 -5.30
C LEU A 39 6.14 16.72 -5.92
N ILE A 40 6.85 15.58 -5.98
CA ILE A 40 8.16 15.50 -6.62
C ILE A 40 8.11 15.87 -8.11
N ALA A 41 7.04 15.50 -8.82
CA ALA A 41 6.84 15.91 -10.21
C ALA A 41 6.77 17.43 -10.39
N ASN A 42 6.10 18.13 -9.47
CA ASN A 42 6.00 19.59 -9.52
C ASN A 42 7.32 20.29 -9.10
N PHE A 43 8.06 19.70 -8.15
CA PHE A 43 9.31 20.27 -7.63
C PHE A 43 10.54 20.09 -8.54
N GLN A 44 10.50 19.18 -9.52
CA GLN A 44 11.61 19.00 -10.48
C GLN A 44 12.04 20.29 -11.19
N ASN A 45 11.10 21.23 -11.34
CA ASN A 45 11.33 22.52 -11.98
C ASN A 45 12.27 23.45 -11.18
N LEU A 46 12.59 23.12 -9.92
CA LEU A 46 13.43 23.92 -9.03
C LEU A 46 14.80 23.24 -8.81
N PHE A 47 15.74 23.51 -9.72
CA PHE A 47 17.04 22.84 -9.86
C PHE A 47 17.92 22.85 -8.58
N VAL A 48 17.83 23.90 -7.75
CA VAL A 48 18.73 24.11 -6.59
C VAL A 48 18.38 23.23 -5.39
N ILE A 49 17.10 22.95 -5.17
CA ILE A 49 16.62 22.16 -4.02
C ILE A 49 16.72 20.65 -4.32
N TRP A 50 16.81 20.30 -5.61
CA TRP A 50 16.76 18.93 -6.09
C TRP A 50 17.83 18.01 -5.48
N LYS A 51 19.07 18.49 -5.31
CA LYS A 51 20.18 17.68 -4.77
C LYS A 51 19.94 17.20 -3.33
N TYR A 52 19.30 18.01 -2.48
CA TYR A 52 18.96 17.62 -1.11
C TYR A 52 17.73 16.71 -1.07
N ILE A 53 16.80 16.93 -1.98
CA ILE A 53 15.59 16.10 -2.13
C ILE A 53 15.94 14.72 -2.71
N GLU A 54 16.98 14.58 -3.51
CA GLU A 54 17.34 13.33 -4.19
C GLU A 54 17.70 12.21 -3.20
N LEU A 55 18.49 12.49 -2.16
CA LEU A 55 18.82 11.50 -1.12
C LEU A 55 17.56 11.06 -0.36
N ILE A 56 16.70 12.02 0.00
CA ILE A 56 15.44 11.75 0.70
C ILE A 56 14.53 10.90 -0.19
N ASN A 57 14.37 11.27 -1.46
CA ASN A 57 13.59 10.53 -2.44
C ASN A 57 14.09 9.11 -2.63
N ARG A 58 15.40 8.87 -2.57
CA ARG A 58 15.96 7.52 -2.70
C ARG A 58 15.56 6.60 -1.55
N ILE A 59 15.66 7.11 -0.31
CA ILE A 59 15.26 6.36 0.89
C ILE A 59 13.75 6.13 0.86
N VAL A 60 12.99 7.18 0.57
CA VAL A 60 11.53 7.15 0.51
C VAL A 60 11.04 6.18 -0.57
N PHE A 61 11.64 6.21 -1.77
CA PHE A 61 11.36 5.26 -2.84
C PHE A 61 11.59 3.81 -2.41
N PHE A 62 12.72 3.52 -1.75
CA PHE A 62 12.98 2.15 -1.28
C PHE A 62 11.92 1.67 -0.28
N VAL A 63 11.50 2.53 0.65
CA VAL A 63 10.42 2.23 1.59
C VAL A 63 9.10 1.98 0.85
N TYR A 64 8.75 2.84 -0.11
CA TYR A 64 7.52 2.71 -0.90
C TYR A 64 7.51 1.46 -1.76
N PHE A 65 8.62 1.12 -2.39
CA PHE A 65 8.79 -0.11 -3.15
C PHE A 65 8.51 -1.36 -2.29
N LEU A 66 9.00 -1.40 -1.05
CA LEU A 66 8.69 -2.50 -0.12
C LEU A 66 7.20 -2.54 0.28
N ILE A 67 6.58 -1.38 0.45
CA ILE A 67 5.12 -1.27 0.70
C ILE A 67 4.35 -1.77 -0.52
N GLY A 68 4.74 -1.38 -1.74
CA GLY A 68 4.14 -1.84 -2.98
C GLY A 68 4.27 -3.35 -3.17
N LEU A 69 5.42 -3.94 -2.86
CA LEU A 69 5.60 -5.39 -2.92
C LEU A 69 4.74 -6.14 -1.90
N SER A 70 4.75 -5.70 -0.64
CA SER A 70 3.98 -6.35 0.43
C SER A 70 2.47 -6.21 0.24
N SER A 71 2.05 -5.10 -0.38
CA SER A 71 0.66 -4.82 -0.76
C SER A 71 0.03 -5.92 -1.62
N VAL A 72 0.77 -6.49 -2.58
CA VAL A 72 0.26 -7.55 -3.47
C VAL A 72 -0.23 -8.75 -2.68
N ILE A 73 0.60 -9.22 -1.75
CA ILE A 73 0.29 -10.40 -0.93
C ILE A 73 -0.97 -10.13 -0.09
N ILE A 74 -1.05 -8.94 0.50
CA ILE A 74 -2.18 -8.51 1.33
C ILE A 74 -3.47 -8.42 0.50
N LEU A 75 -3.42 -7.81 -0.68
CA LEU A 75 -4.58 -7.69 -1.58
C LEU A 75 -5.08 -9.06 -2.05
N ILE A 76 -4.18 -9.98 -2.41
CA ILE A 76 -4.55 -11.36 -2.77
C ILE A 76 -5.27 -12.04 -1.60
N MET A 77 -4.76 -11.89 -0.38
CA MET A 77 -5.41 -12.44 0.82
C MET A 77 -6.80 -11.83 1.06
N GLN A 78 -6.97 -10.52 0.84
CA GLN A 78 -8.23 -9.82 0.99
C GLN A 78 -9.27 -10.25 -0.06
N ILE A 79 -8.87 -10.36 -1.33
CA ILE A 79 -9.73 -10.83 -2.43
C ILE A 79 -10.16 -12.28 -2.18
N SER A 80 -9.22 -13.15 -1.82
CA SER A 80 -9.50 -14.54 -1.43
C SER A 80 -10.49 -14.58 -0.26
N GLY A 81 -10.27 -13.76 0.76
CA GLY A 81 -11.17 -13.63 1.91
C GLY A 81 -12.59 -13.21 1.54
N ILE A 82 -12.79 -12.37 0.51
CA ILE A 82 -14.12 -12.03 0.01
C ILE A 82 -14.76 -13.19 -0.76
N TYR A 83 -14.02 -13.80 -1.70
CA TYR A 83 -14.57 -14.81 -2.60
C TYR A 83 -15.00 -16.09 -1.87
N PHE A 84 -14.26 -16.46 -0.81
CA PHE A 84 -14.54 -17.67 -0.03
C PHE A 84 -15.35 -17.40 1.24
N SER A 85 -15.80 -16.16 1.46
CA SER A 85 -16.63 -15.77 2.61
C SER A 85 -18.11 -15.68 2.21
N SER A 86 -18.98 -16.31 3.00
CA SER A 86 -20.44 -16.14 2.91
C SER A 86 -20.92 -14.78 3.44
N GLU A 87 -20.02 -13.95 3.97
CA GLU A 87 -20.33 -12.69 4.62
C GLU A 87 -20.54 -11.58 3.57
N ASN A 88 -21.75 -11.02 3.54
CA ASN A 88 -22.19 -10.09 2.50
C ASN A 88 -21.95 -8.61 2.88
N ASN A 89 -20.77 -8.29 3.45
CA ASN A 89 -20.45 -6.92 3.85
C ASN A 89 -19.99 -6.08 2.64
N ILE A 90 -20.95 -5.42 1.98
CA ILE A 90 -20.71 -4.64 0.76
C ILE A 90 -19.72 -3.48 0.96
N LYS A 91 -19.73 -2.83 2.14
CA LYS A 91 -18.83 -1.70 2.45
C LYS A 91 -17.37 -2.14 2.41
N ARG A 92 -17.07 -3.33 2.96
CA ARG A 92 -15.72 -3.89 2.96
C ARG A 92 -15.23 -4.22 1.55
N ARG A 93 -16.12 -4.76 0.69
CA ARG A 93 -15.80 -5.07 -0.71
C ARG A 93 -15.45 -3.80 -1.49
N VAL A 94 -16.23 -2.74 -1.32
CA VAL A 94 -15.95 -1.44 -1.95
C VAL A 94 -14.58 -0.90 -1.52
N TRP A 95 -14.25 -0.97 -0.23
CA TRP A 95 -12.93 -0.53 0.26
C TRP A 95 -11.77 -1.34 -0.30
N ILE A 96 -11.94 -2.65 -0.48
CA ILE A 96 -10.92 -3.49 -1.12
C ILE A 96 -10.73 -3.06 -2.59
N VAL A 97 -11.80 -2.78 -3.32
CA VAL A 97 -11.72 -2.25 -4.70
C VAL A 97 -11.00 -0.90 -4.73
N VAL A 98 -11.31 0.01 -3.80
CA VAL A 98 -10.59 1.29 -3.66
C VAL A 98 -9.10 1.07 -3.41
N ASN A 99 -8.73 0.14 -2.52
CA ASN A 99 -7.33 -0.19 -2.27
C ASN A 99 -6.62 -0.79 -3.48
N ILE A 100 -7.31 -1.58 -4.31
CA ILE A 100 -6.75 -2.08 -5.57
C ILE A 100 -6.47 -0.92 -6.53
N LEU A 101 -7.41 0.02 -6.68
CA LEU A 101 -7.22 1.21 -7.54
C LEU A 101 -6.06 2.08 -7.05
N LEU A 102 -6.00 2.34 -5.74
CA LEU A 102 -4.92 3.10 -5.12
C LEU A 102 -3.57 2.39 -5.27
N TYR A 103 -3.55 1.06 -5.18
CA TYR A 103 -2.34 0.27 -5.40
C TYR A 103 -1.77 0.45 -6.82
N TYR A 104 -2.60 0.52 -7.86
CA TYR A 104 -2.13 0.87 -9.20
C TYR A 104 -1.54 2.29 -9.26
N GLY A 105 -2.11 3.22 -8.49
CA GLY A 105 -1.54 4.55 -8.31
C GLY A 105 -0.16 4.51 -7.65
N VAL A 106 0.02 3.68 -6.61
CA VAL A 106 1.32 3.45 -5.96
C VAL A 106 2.33 2.89 -6.95
N LEU A 107 1.97 1.87 -7.73
CA LEU A 107 2.86 1.32 -8.77
C LEU A 107 3.29 2.39 -9.77
N SER A 108 2.36 3.24 -10.21
CA SER A 108 2.66 4.34 -11.13
C SER A 108 3.58 5.38 -10.47
N GLY A 109 3.34 5.70 -9.19
CA GLY A 109 4.17 6.60 -8.40
C GLY A 109 5.59 6.06 -8.18
N ASP A 110 5.73 4.77 -7.86
CA ASP A 110 7.01 4.10 -7.71
C ASP A 110 7.79 4.09 -9.03
N LEU A 111 7.13 3.74 -10.15
CA LEU A 111 7.74 3.80 -11.48
C LEU A 111 8.22 5.22 -11.79
N TYR A 112 7.40 6.24 -11.52
CA TYR A 112 7.77 7.63 -11.72
C TYR A 112 8.97 8.04 -10.86
N LEU A 113 8.96 7.75 -9.56
CA LEU A 113 10.05 8.07 -8.64
C LEU A 113 11.35 7.36 -9.07
N SER A 114 11.25 6.14 -9.60
CA SER A 114 12.40 5.39 -10.10
C SER A 114 13.10 6.06 -11.30
N THR A 115 12.37 6.81 -12.13
CA THR A 115 12.95 7.54 -13.26
C THR A 115 13.57 8.88 -12.87
N GLN A 116 13.40 9.34 -11.63
CA GLN A 116 13.87 10.65 -11.19
C GLN A 116 15.29 10.66 -10.60
N PHE A 117 15.97 9.51 -10.57
CA PHE A 117 17.37 9.44 -10.17
C PHE A 117 18.26 9.91 -11.32
N ARG A 118 19.01 11.01 -11.11
CA ARG A 118 20.00 11.50 -12.08
C ARG A 118 21.37 11.05 -11.58
N PHE A 119 21.93 10.03 -12.22
CA PHE A 119 23.31 9.59 -11.96
C PHE A 119 24.32 10.69 -12.30
#